data_AF-V5I780-F1
#
_entry.id   AF-V5I780-F1
#
_cell.length_a   1.000
_cell.length_b   1.000
_cell.length_c   1.000
_cell.angle_alpha   90.00
_cell.angle_beta   90.00
_cell.angle_gamma   90.00
#
_symmetry.space_group_name_H-M   'P 1'
#
loop_
_entity.id
_entity.type
_entity.pdbx_description
1 polymer ?
#
loop_
_entity_poly.entity_id
_entity_poly.type
_entity_poly.pdbx_seq_one_letter_code
_entity_poly.pdbx_strand_id
1 'polypeptide(L)'
;AVSPASPSLTTLSWIPIENFEPEIEPERESVTSVNSEIYDQNHESKEIFIEEDFEANPADDLETAIKQKWEDIIGSQADIVVANLTKLKGLGISLEGTVEVEGGVELRPHHYIRSILPEGPVGQ
;
A
#
# COMPACT_ATOMS: atom_id res chain seq x y z
N ALA A 1 -41.52 4.18 14.54
CA ALA A 1 -40.55 4.48 13.48
C ALA A 1 -40.05 3.13 12.95
N VAL A 2 -40.18 2.89 11.65
CA VAL A 2 -39.88 1.59 11.01
C VAL A 2 -38.52 1.69 10.34
N SER A 3 -37.64 0.73 10.60
CA SER A 3 -36.29 0.63 10.00
C SER A 3 -36.34 0.49 8.47
N PRO A 4 -35.36 0.99 7.71
CA PRO A 4 -35.29 0.74 6.27
C PRO A 4 -34.94 -0.74 6.00
N ALA A 5 -35.48 -1.28 4.92
CA ALA A 5 -35.26 -2.67 4.50
C ALA A 5 -33.81 -2.90 4.03
N SER A 6 -33.25 -4.07 4.37
CA SER A 6 -31.94 -4.54 3.88
C SER A 6 -31.89 -4.57 2.35
N PRO A 7 -30.77 -4.17 1.70
CA PRO A 7 -30.60 -4.43 0.27
C PRO A 7 -30.43 -5.94 0.07
N SER A 8 -31.38 -6.53 -0.65
CA SER A 8 -31.37 -7.93 -1.05
C SER A 8 -30.08 -8.27 -1.82
N LEU A 9 -29.50 -9.44 -1.53
CA LEU A 9 -28.47 -10.07 -2.35
C LEU A 9 -28.99 -10.16 -3.79
N THR A 10 -28.41 -9.39 -4.70
CA THR A 10 -28.71 -9.48 -6.13
C THR A 10 -28.15 -10.81 -6.64
N THR A 11 -28.99 -11.84 -6.65
CA THR A 11 -28.75 -13.08 -7.37
C THR A 11 -28.46 -12.75 -8.83
N LEU A 12 -27.26 -13.10 -9.30
CA LEU A 12 -26.89 -12.98 -10.70
C LEU A 12 -27.86 -13.83 -11.54
N SER A 13 -28.59 -13.19 -12.45
CA SER A 13 -29.41 -13.87 -13.44
C SER A 13 -28.51 -14.72 -14.33
N TRP A 14 -28.74 -16.04 -14.34
CA TRP A 14 -28.07 -16.98 -15.22
C TRP A 14 -28.39 -16.62 -16.68
N ILE A 15 -27.40 -16.13 -17.43
CA ILE A 15 -27.53 -15.79 -18.85
C ILE A 15 -27.18 -17.04 -19.67
N PRO A 16 -28.07 -17.54 -20.55
CA PRO A 16 -27.72 -18.60 -21.48
C PRO A 16 -26.65 -18.08 -22.46
N ILE A 17 -25.53 -18.79 -22.57
CA ILE A 17 -24.48 -18.47 -23.54
C ILE A 17 -24.95 -18.95 -24.91
N GLU A 18 -25.71 -18.11 -25.61
CA GLU A 18 -25.79 -18.19 -27.07
C GLU A 18 -24.52 -17.53 -27.64
N ASN A 19 -23.95 -18.17 -28.66
CA ASN A 19 -22.70 -17.85 -29.37
C ASN A 19 -22.56 -16.36 -29.80
N PHE A 20 -22.37 -15.47 -28.85
CA PHE A 20 -21.69 -14.20 -29.07
C PHE A 20 -20.23 -14.45 -28.72
N GLU A 21 -19.34 -14.27 -29.70
CA GLU A 21 -17.94 -13.99 -29.39
C GLU A 21 -17.90 -12.51 -29.01
N PRO A 22 -17.91 -12.11 -27.72
CA PRO A 22 -17.46 -10.79 -27.38
C PRO A 22 -15.98 -10.74 -27.77
N GLU A 23 -15.63 -9.76 -28.59
CA GLU A 23 -14.25 -9.30 -28.73
C GLU A 23 -13.83 -8.83 -27.34
N ILE A 24 -13.23 -9.73 -26.56
CA ILE A 24 -12.66 -9.43 -25.25
C ILE A 24 -11.45 -8.56 -25.59
N GLU A 25 -11.62 -7.23 -25.55
CA GLU A 25 -10.48 -6.34 -25.41
C GLU A 25 -9.68 -6.88 -24.21
N PRO A 26 -8.37 -7.16 -24.38
CA PRO A 26 -7.59 -7.69 -23.29
C PRO A 26 -7.65 -6.67 -22.16
N GLU A 27 -8.35 -7.03 -21.09
CA GLU A 27 -8.24 -6.31 -19.83
C GLU A 27 -6.75 -6.27 -19.53
N ARG A 28 -6.17 -5.07 -19.60
CA ARG A 28 -4.76 -4.88 -19.31
C ARG A 28 -4.59 -5.36 -17.89
N GLU A 29 -3.77 -6.39 -17.70
CA GLU A 29 -3.39 -6.82 -16.36
C GLU A 29 -2.94 -5.57 -15.59
N SER A 30 -3.51 -5.31 -14.42
CA SER A 30 -2.99 -4.27 -13.53
C SER A 30 -1.57 -4.66 -13.16
N VAL A 31 -0.59 -4.05 -13.85
CA VAL A 31 0.83 -4.23 -13.57
C VAL A 31 1.16 -3.39 -12.34
N THR A 32 0.68 -3.81 -11.17
CA THR A 32 1.06 -3.20 -9.88
C THR A 32 2.23 -3.93 -9.23
N SER A 33 2.68 -5.05 -9.81
CA SER A 33 3.88 -5.78 -9.38
C SER A 33 4.97 -5.61 -10.43
N VAL A 34 5.73 -4.53 -10.32
CA VAL A 34 6.90 -4.30 -11.16
C VAL A 34 8.10 -5.00 -10.50
N ASN A 35 8.83 -5.82 -11.25
CA ASN A 35 10.12 -6.33 -10.80
C ASN A 35 11.07 -5.14 -10.62
N SER A 36 11.89 -5.17 -9.56
CA SER A 36 12.81 -4.10 -9.14
C SER A 36 13.81 -3.62 -10.21
N GLU A 37 13.85 -4.26 -11.38
CA GLU A 37 14.83 -4.07 -12.45
C GLU A 37 14.41 -3.06 -13.53
N ILE A 38 13.19 -2.49 -13.47
CA ILE A 38 12.60 -1.67 -14.57
C ILE A 38 12.33 -0.19 -14.19
N TYR A 39 12.65 0.26 -12.97
CA TYR A 39 12.19 1.56 -12.47
C TYR A 39 12.98 2.83 -12.86
N ASP A 40 13.95 2.75 -13.77
CA ASP A 40 14.90 3.87 -13.97
C ASP A 40 14.41 5.00 -14.91
N GLN A 41 13.09 5.20 -15.10
CA GLN A 41 12.59 6.18 -16.10
C GLN A 41 11.41 7.09 -15.69
N ASN A 42 10.97 7.15 -14.43
CA ASN A 42 9.92 8.12 -14.05
C ASN A 42 10.41 9.15 -13.01
N HIS A 43 10.39 10.42 -13.42
CA HIS A 43 11.04 11.56 -12.77
C HIS A 43 10.33 12.14 -11.54
N GLU A 44 9.31 11.50 -10.98
CA GLU A 44 8.59 12.04 -9.81
C GLU A 44 8.22 11.01 -8.73
N SER A 45 8.53 9.72 -8.93
CA SER A 45 8.49 8.71 -7.89
C SER A 45 9.74 8.83 -7.03
N LYS A 46 9.68 9.68 -6.00
CA LYS A 46 10.75 9.81 -5.01
C LYS A 46 10.74 8.57 -4.12
N GLU A 47 11.46 7.53 -4.54
CA GLU A 47 11.75 6.39 -3.67
C GLU A 47 12.52 6.92 -2.46
N ILE A 48 11.95 6.73 -1.26
CA ILE A 48 12.56 7.19 -0.02
C ILE A 48 13.52 6.10 0.43
N PHE A 49 14.74 6.17 -0.06
CA PHE A 49 15.83 5.35 0.44
C PHE A 49 16.25 5.87 1.82
N ILE A 50 16.26 4.99 2.81
CA ILE A 50 17.06 5.22 4.00
C ILE A 50 18.48 4.87 3.57
N GLU A 51 19.28 5.90 3.31
CA GLU A 51 20.68 5.73 2.97
C GLU A 51 21.36 4.90 4.07
N GLU A 52 22.19 3.92 3.68
CA GLU A 52 22.88 3.02 4.62
C GLU A 52 23.82 3.80 5.58
N ASP A 53 24.15 5.04 5.22
CA ASP A 53 24.99 5.99 5.94
C ASP A 53 24.19 7.12 6.63
N PHE A 54 22.92 6.88 7.00
CA PHE A 54 22.18 7.80 7.86
C PHE A 54 22.95 8.07 9.17
N GLU A 55 23.72 9.15 9.19
CA GLU A 55 24.43 9.63 10.38
C GLU A 55 23.42 10.33 11.29
N ALA A 56 22.88 9.56 12.23
CA ALA A 56 22.15 10.13 13.35
C ALA A 56 23.05 11.14 14.08
N ASN A 57 22.52 12.32 14.39
CA ASN A 57 23.18 13.26 15.28
C ASN A 57 23.53 12.50 16.58
N PRO A 58 24.81 12.47 17.03
CA PRO A 58 25.21 11.66 18.17
C PRO A 58 24.53 12.04 19.50
N ALA A 59 23.83 13.18 19.54
CA ALA A 59 23.01 13.60 20.66
C ALA A 59 21.58 13.02 20.64
N ASP A 60 21.08 12.64 19.47
CA ASP A 60 19.72 12.14 19.29
C ASP A 60 19.75 10.61 19.19
N ASP A 61 18.79 9.93 19.82
CA ASP A 61 18.64 8.50 19.57
C ASP A 61 18.17 8.26 18.13
N LEU A 62 18.49 7.07 17.59
CA LEU A 62 18.19 6.70 16.21
C LEU A 62 16.68 6.84 15.89
N GLU A 63 15.82 6.57 16.87
CA GLU A 63 14.37 6.69 16.73
C GLU A 63 13.95 8.14 16.49
N THR A 64 14.47 9.08 17.27
CA THR A 64 14.21 10.52 17.16
C THR A 64 14.69 11.06 15.82
N ALA A 65 15.90 10.64 15.40
CA ALA A 65 16.46 11.06 14.12
C ALA A 65 15.62 10.56 12.92
N ILE A 66 15.13 9.31 12.97
CA ILE A 66 14.23 8.75 11.95
C ILE A 66 12.88 9.49 11.96
N LYS A 67 12.29 9.72 13.14
CA LYS A 67 11.02 10.47 13.26
C LYS A 67 11.14 11.85 12.64
N GLN A 68 12.17 12.62 13.00
CA GLN A 68 12.40 13.96 12.45
C GLN A 68 12.52 13.94 10.92
N LYS A 69 13.31 13.01 10.36
CA LYS A 69 13.46 12.87 8.91
C LYS A 69 12.12 12.67 8.20
N TRP A 70 11.25 11.83 8.77
CA TRP A 70 9.95 11.51 8.16
C TRP A 70 8.90 12.60 8.40
N GLU A 71 8.95 13.29 9.54
CA GLU A 71 8.14 14.48 9.80
C GLU A 71 8.43 15.60 8.79
N ASP A 72 9.69 15.81 8.41
CA ASP A 72 10.07 16.80 7.40
C ASP A 72 9.53 16.47 5.99
N ILE A 73 9.37 15.18 5.68
CA ILE A 73 8.89 14.70 4.36
C ILE A 73 7.36 14.70 4.29
N ILE A 74 6.69 14.10 5.28
CA ILE A 74 5.24 13.89 5.29
C ILE A 74 4.50 15.14 5.82
N GLY A 75 5.16 15.91 6.66
CA GLY A 75 4.60 17.04 7.39
C GLY A 75 3.85 16.61 8.65
N SER A 76 3.49 17.60 9.47
CA SER A 76 2.90 17.43 10.80
C SER A 76 1.45 16.92 10.85
N GLN A 77 0.90 16.52 9.70
CA GLN A 77 -0.46 15.98 9.58
C GLN A 77 -0.55 14.49 9.87
N ALA A 78 0.58 13.79 9.95
CA ALA A 78 0.67 12.37 10.24
C ALA A 78 1.56 12.14 11.46
N ASP A 79 1.15 11.19 12.31
CA ASP A 79 1.97 10.73 13.42
C ASP A 79 2.97 9.68 12.92
N ILE A 80 4.26 9.94 13.11
CA ILE A 80 5.32 9.02 12.72
C ILE A 80 5.63 8.04 13.84
N VAL A 81 5.44 6.74 13.56
CA VAL A 81 5.74 5.64 14.48
C VAL A 81 6.94 4.86 13.95
N VAL A 82 7.93 4.66 14.81
CA VAL A 82 9.13 3.85 14.52
C VAL A 82 9.08 2.62 15.40
N ALA A 83 9.23 1.44 14.80
CA ALA A 83 9.22 0.16 15.50
C ALA A 83 10.46 -0.65 15.14
N ASN A 84 11.18 -1.12 16.15
CA ASN A 84 12.32 -2.03 15.97
C ASN A 84 11.82 -3.48 16.03
N LEU A 85 11.85 -4.16 14.89
CA LEU A 85 11.27 -5.49 14.73
C LEU A 85 12.34 -6.52 14.39
N THR A 86 12.24 -7.71 14.98
CA THR A 86 13.05 -8.86 14.55
C THR A 86 12.21 -9.73 13.63
N LYS A 87 12.61 -9.81 12.36
CA LYS A 87 11.92 -10.64 11.36
C LYS A 87 12.09 -12.13 11.69
N LEU A 88 10.98 -12.86 11.72
CA LEU A 88 10.96 -14.33 11.80
C LEU A 88 10.67 -14.91 10.41
N LYS A 89 9.63 -15.76 10.28
CA LYS A 89 9.14 -16.23 8.97
C LYS A 89 8.43 -15.13 8.17
N GLY A 90 8.01 -14.06 8.85
CA GLY A 90 7.34 -12.88 8.32
C GLY A 90 7.20 -11.83 9.42
N LEU A 91 6.49 -10.73 9.13
CA LEU A 91 6.21 -9.67 10.11
C LEU A 91 4.88 -9.85 10.85
N GLY A 92 3.98 -10.71 10.36
CA GLY A 92 2.66 -10.92 10.96
C GLY A 92 1.68 -9.79 10.63
N ILE A 93 1.81 -9.17 9.46
CA ILE A 93 0.89 -8.14 8.96
C ILE A 93 0.31 -8.54 7.61
N SER A 94 -0.84 -7.99 7.28
CA SER A 94 -1.36 -7.97 5.91
C SER A 94 -1.37 -6.53 5.41
N LEU A 95 -1.07 -6.35 4.13
CA LEU A 95 -1.04 -5.05 3.47
C LEU A 95 -2.23 -4.90 2.50
N GLU A 96 -2.66 -3.66 2.31
CA GLU A 96 -3.51 -3.23 1.21
C GLU A 96 -2.85 -2.06 0.49
N GLY A 97 -3.06 -1.95 -0.81
CA GLY A 97 -2.45 -0.91 -1.65
C GLY A 97 -3.52 -0.08 -2.35
N THR A 98 -3.26 1.21 -2.50
CA THR A 98 -4.08 2.13 -3.31
C THR A 98 -3.20 2.92 -4.26
N VAL A 99 -3.78 3.39 -5.35
CA VAL A 99 -3.12 4.25 -6.33
C VAL A 99 -4.05 5.41 -6.67
N GLU A 100 -3.48 6.54 -7.06
CA GLU A 100 -4.22 7.69 -7.58
C GLU A 100 -4.16 7.68 -9.10
N VAL A 101 -5.27 7.93 -9.79
CA VAL A 101 -5.31 7.87 -11.26
C VAL A 101 -5.40 9.27 -11.85
N GLU A 102 -4.39 9.65 -12.62
CA GLU A 102 -4.36 10.91 -13.36
C GLU A 102 -4.16 10.62 -14.85
N GLY A 103 -5.09 11.08 -15.70
CA GLY A 103 -5.00 10.85 -17.15
C GLY A 103 -5.05 9.38 -17.58
N GLY A 104 -5.61 8.50 -16.75
CA GLY A 104 -5.63 7.05 -16.99
C GLY A 104 -4.34 6.33 -16.62
N VAL A 105 -3.41 7.01 -15.94
CA VAL A 105 -2.17 6.44 -15.41
C VAL A 105 -2.26 6.36 -13.90
N GLU A 106 -1.93 5.19 -13.35
CA GLU A 106 -1.79 4.99 -11.91
C GLU A 106 -0.51 5.65 -11.40
N LEU A 107 -0.65 6.55 -10.44
CA LEU A 107 0.40 7.33 -9.79
C LEU A 107 0.30 7.17 -8.28
N ARG A 108 1.40 7.50 -7.59
CA ARG A 108 1.45 7.62 -6.13
C ARG A 108 0.86 6.39 -5.40
N PRO A 109 1.52 5.22 -5.50
CA PRO A 109 1.09 4.04 -4.76
C PRO A 109 1.29 4.25 -3.26
N HIS A 110 0.26 3.94 -2.47
CA HIS A 110 0.28 3.97 -1.02
C HIS A 110 -0.03 2.58 -0.49
N HIS A 111 0.77 2.10 0.46
CA HIS A 111 0.56 0.82 1.13
C HIS A 111 0.14 1.05 2.58
N TYR A 112 -0.90 0.33 3.03
CA TYR A 112 -1.43 0.41 4.38
C TYR A 112 -1.41 -0.95 5.05
N ILE A 113 -1.26 -0.97 6.37
CA ILE A 113 -1.43 -2.18 7.17
C ILE A 113 -2.92 -2.43 7.35
N ARG A 114 -3.44 -3.49 6.72
CA ARG A 114 -4.85 -3.89 6.83
C ARG A 114 -5.15 -4.64 8.12
N SER A 115 -4.21 -5.46 8.58
CA SER A 115 -4.36 -6.23 9.81
C SER A 115 -3.01 -6.61 10.40
N ILE A 116 -2.98 -6.75 11.73
CA ILE A 116 -1.84 -7.22 12.51
C ILE A 116 -2.25 -8.51 13.23
N LEU A 117 -1.42 -9.54 13.14
CA LEU A 117 -1.54 -10.74 13.97
C LEU A 117 -1.02 -10.40 15.38
N PRO A 118 -1.86 -10.46 16.44
CA PRO A 118 -1.43 -10.11 17.79
C PRO A 118 -0.23 -10.93 18.28
N GLU A 119 -0.14 -12.19 17.88
CA GLU A 119 0.97 -13.09 18.20
C GLU A 119 2.19 -12.94 17.28
N GLY A 120 2.09 -12.14 16.22
CA GLY A 120 3.16 -11.93 15.24
C GLY A 120 4.18 -10.88 15.68
N PRO A 121 5.34 -10.78 15.00
CA PRO A 121 6.40 -9.84 15.38
C PRO A 121 5.98 -8.37 15.47
N VAL A 122 5.02 -7.90 14.67
CA VAL A 122 4.48 -6.52 14.76
C VAL A 122 3.44 -6.34 15.86
N GLY A 123 2.78 -7.42 16.29
CA GLY A 123 1.75 -7.37 17.34
C GLY A 123 2.29 -7.42 18.77
N GLN A 124 3.59 -7.68 18.93
CA GLN A 124 4.28 -7.82 20.22
C GLN A 124 5.15 -6.61 20.56
#